data_AF-A0A965PRM1-F1
#
_entry.id   AF-A0A965PRM1-F1
#
_cell.length_a   1.000
_cell.length_b   1.000
_cell.length_c   1.000
_cell.angle_alpha   90.00
_cell.angle_beta   90.00
_cell.angle_gamma   90.00
#
_symmetry.space_group_name_H-M   'P 1'
#
loop_
_entity.id
_entity.type
_entity.pdbx_description
1 polymer ?
#
loop_
_entity_poly.entity_id
_entity_poly.type
_entity_poly.pdbx_seq_one_letter_code
_entity_poly.pdbx_strand_id
1 'polypeptide(L)' 'MRDSFVFYRSFQRSIQHLEASEQLEVYHAIIAYALDQVEPELTRYSQAVWEAIKPQIAANQRKYEAGLRGGKPK' A
#
# COMPACT_ATOMS: atom_id res chain seq x y z
N MET A 1 14.70 -5.84 6.05
CA MET A 1 13.29 -5.56 6.39
C MET A 1 13.03 -4.10 6.10
N ARG A 2 11.82 -3.71 5.69
CA ARG A 2 11.52 -2.33 5.30
C ARG A 2 10.89 -1.61 6.49
N ASP A 3 11.52 -0.55 6.98
CA ASP A 3 11.05 0.18 8.17
C ASP A 3 10.15 1.38 7.85
N SER A 4 9.97 1.70 6.56
CA SER A 4 9.14 2.84 6.15
C SER A 4 8.58 2.66 4.74
N PHE A 5 7.45 3.30 4.46
CA PHE A 5 6.87 3.37 3.13
C PHE A 5 6.31 4.76 2.83
N VAL A 6 6.10 5.04 1.54
CA VAL A 6 5.52 6.31 1.10
C VAL A 6 4.00 6.18 1.08
N PHE A 7 3.33 7.07 1.82
CA PHE A 7 1.90 7.21 1.82
C PHE A 7 1.50 8.47 1.04
N TYR A 8 0.83 8.31 -0.10
CA TYR A 8 0.44 9.44 -0.94
C TYR A 8 -0.89 10.06 -0.47
N ARG A 9 -1.02 11.37 -0.63
CA ARG A 9 -2.28 12.10 -0.33
C ARG A 9 -3.49 11.56 -1.12
N SER A 10 -3.27 11.02 -2.31
CA SER A 10 -4.31 10.36 -3.10
C SER A 10 -4.93 9.18 -2.37
N PHE A 11 -4.15 8.42 -1.59
CA PHE A 11 -4.63 7.30 -0.80
C PHE A 11 -5.62 7.79 0.25
N GLN A 12 -5.23 8.82 1.01
CA GLN A 12 -6.10 9.46 2.00
C GLN A 12 -7.43 9.89 1.39
N ARG A 13 -7.39 10.56 0.24
CA ARG A 13 -8.59 11.05 -0.44
C ARG A 13 -9.51 9.90 -0.84
N SER A 14 -8.96 8.82 -1.40
CA SER A 14 -9.75 7.64 -1.76
C SER A 14 -10.38 6.97 -0.53
N ILE A 15 -9.62 6.84 0.56
CA ILE A 15 -10.08 6.20 1.80
C ILE A 15 -11.17 7.02 2.48
N GLN A 16 -11.09 8.35 2.46
CA GLN A 16 -12.08 9.25 3.08
C GLN A 16 -13.52 9.11 2.54
N HIS A 17 -13.71 8.44 1.41
CA HIS A 17 -15.04 8.16 0.85
C HIS A 17 -15.72 6.91 1.45
N LEU A 18 -15.01 6.13 2.25
CA LEU A 18 -15.51 4.91 2.88
C LEU A 18 -16.09 5.17 4.27
N GLU A 19 -16.85 4.22 4.79
CA GLU A 19 -17.29 4.24 6.19
C GLU A 19 -16.12 3.99 7.15
N ALA A 20 -16.23 4.43 8.41
CA ALA A 20 -15.11 4.39 9.36
C ALA A 20 -14.48 2.99 9.55
N SER A 21 -15.30 1.93 9.54
CA SER A 21 -14.82 0.55 9.63
C SER A 21 -14.02 0.13 8.40
N GLU A 22 -14.48 0.49 7.20
CA GLU A 22 -13.83 0.19 5.93
C GLU A 22 -12.54 1.00 5.77
N GLN A 23 -12.53 2.25 6.24
CA GLN A 23 -11.31 3.05 6.31
C GLN A 23 -10.23 2.35 7.12
N LEU A 24 -10.59 1.87 8.31
CA LEU A 24 -9.68 1.14 9.19
C LEU A 24 -9.13 -0.12 8.52
N GLU A 25 -10.00 -0.90 7.86
CA GLU A 25 -9.58 -2.07 7.06
C GLU A 25 -8.54 -1.69 5.99
N VAL A 26 -8.78 -0.64 5.22
CA VAL A 26 -7.86 -0.21 4.16
C VAL A 26 -6.54 0.32 4.72
N TYR A 27 -6.55 1.05 5.85
CA TYR A 27 -5.31 1.47 6.48
C TYR A 27 -4.49 0.28 6.97
N HIS A 28 -5.11 -0.71 7.62
CA HIS A 28 -4.41 -1.93 8.04
C HIS A 28 -3.84 -2.70 6.84
N ALA A 29 -4.62 -2.84 5.77
CA ALA A 29 -4.18 -3.44 4.52
C ALA A 29 -2.92 -2.76 3.94
N ILE A 30 -2.94 -1.43 3.85
CA ILE A 30 -1.80 -0.65 3.34
C ILE A 30 -0.55 -0.89 4.19
N ILE A 31 -0.68 -0.85 5.52
CA ILE A 31 0.45 -0.99 6.43
C ILE A 31 1.03 -2.41 6.35
N ALA A 32 0.18 -3.43 6.48
CA ALA A 32 0.58 -4.84 6.47
C ALA A 32 1.25 -5.21 5.14
N TYR A 33 0.69 -4.77 4.01
CA TYR A 33 1.29 -5.04 2.71
C TYR A 33 2.57 -4.23 2.49
N ALA A 34 2.61 -2.95 2.87
CA ALA A 34 3.76 -2.09 2.59
C ALA A 34 5.01 -2.46 3.40
N LEU A 35 4.84 -2.90 4.65
CA LEU A 35 5.94 -3.26 5.55
C LEU A 35 6.30 -4.74 5.43
N ASP A 36 5.28 -5.61 5.40
CA ASP A 36 5.46 -7.06 5.58
C ASP A 36 5.05 -7.89 4.35
N GLN A 37 4.56 -7.26 3.28
CA GLN A 37 4.05 -7.94 2.07
C GLN A 37 2.91 -8.94 2.37
N VAL A 38 2.17 -8.72 3.46
CA VAL A 38 1.01 -9.54 3.82
C VAL A 38 -0.20 -9.07 3.02
N GLU A 39 -0.84 -9.99 2.29
CA GLU A 39 -2.07 -9.70 1.57
C GLU A 39 -3.26 -9.67 2.54
N PRO A 40 -4.07 -8.60 2.54
CA PRO A 40 -5.23 -8.49 3.41
C PRO A 40 -6.44 -9.23 2.83
N GLU A 41 -7.34 -9.68 3.71
CA GLU A 41 -8.71 -10.04 3.35
C GLU A 41 -9.63 -8.87 3.69
N LEU A 42 -10.39 -8.37 2.71
CA LEU A 42 -11.14 -7.13 2.82
C LEU A 42 -12.60 -7.29 2.41
N THR A 43 -13.45 -6.44 2.96
CA THR A 43 -14.83 -6.30 2.51
C THR A 43 -14.88 -5.72 1.09
N ARG A 44 -16.02 -5.86 0.40
CA ARG A 44 -16.15 -5.51 -1.03
C ARG A 44 -15.70 -4.08 -1.37
N TYR A 45 -16.06 -3.09 -0.56
CA TYR A 45 -15.72 -1.68 -0.82
C TYR A 45 -14.26 -1.37 -0.47
N SER A 46 -13.79 -1.86 0.68
CA SER A 46 -12.38 -1.82 1.07
C SER A 46 -11.47 -2.45 0.00
N GLN A 47 -11.87 -3.60 -0.55
CA GLN A 47 -11.15 -4.32 -1.61
C GLN A 47 -11.02 -3.47 -2.87
N ALA A 48 -12.08 -2.79 -3.30
CA ALA A 48 -12.03 -1.95 -4.50
C ALA A 48 -11.05 -0.78 -4.35
N VAL A 49 -11.02 -0.13 -3.19
CA VAL A 49 -10.06 0.95 -2.89
C VAL A 49 -8.65 0.39 -2.76
N TRP A 50 -8.48 -0.76 -2.13
CA TRP A 50 -7.20 -1.45 -1.99
C TRP A 50 -6.58 -1.80 -3.35
N GLU A 51 -7.35 -2.35 -4.29
CA GLU A 51 -6.87 -2.71 -5.62
C GLU A 51 -6.36 -1.50 -6.43
N ALA A 52 -6.90 -0.30 -6.19
CA ALA A 52 -6.40 0.93 -6.80
C ALA A 52 -5.08 1.43 -6.18
N ILE A 53 -4.88 1.18 -4.89
CA ILE A 53 -3.71 1.65 -4.12
C ILE A 53 -2.53 0.68 -4.25
N LYS A 54 -2.78 -0.63 -4.15
CA LYS A 54 -1.77 -1.70 -4.13
C LYS A 54 -0.69 -1.59 -5.21
N PRO A 55 -1.02 -1.33 -6.50
CA PRO A 55 0.00 -1.25 -7.55
C PRO A 55 1.06 -0.17 -7.29
N GLN A 56 0.68 0.94 -6.67
CA GLN A 56 1.58 2.06 -6.38
C GLN A 56 2.55 1.69 -5.24
N ILE A 57 2.08 0.98 -4.22
CA ILE A 57 2.92 0.47 -3.12
C ILE A 57 3.87 -0.60 -3.67
N ALA A 58 3.36 -1.54 -4.48
CA ALA A 58 4.16 -2.59 -5.11
C ALA A 58 5.27 -2.03 -6.02
N ALA A 59 4.99 -0.97 -6.78
CA ALA A 59 6.01 -0.30 -7.60
C ALA A 59 7.13 0.31 -6.75
N ASN A 60 6.77 0.95 -5.61
CA ASN A 60 7.77 1.48 -4.68
C ASN A 60 8.58 0.36 -4.01
N GLN A 61 7.96 -0.76 -3.69
CA GLN A 61 8.65 -1.94 -3.14
C GLN A 61 9.69 -2.49 -4.13
N ARG A 62 9.32 -2.66 -5.40
CA ARG A 62 10.26 -3.10 -6.46
C ARG A 62 11.45 -2.16 -6.60
N LYS A 63 11.22 -0.85 -6.53
CA LYS A 63 12.30 0.16 -6.56
C LYS A 63 13.24 0.04 -5.36
N TYR A 64 12.70 -0.14 -4.16
CA TYR A 64 13.48 -0.36 -2.94
C TYR A 64 14.37 -1.60 -3.07
N GLU A 65 13.81 -2.74 -3.50
CA GLU A 65 14.56 -3.98 -3.70
C GLU A 65 15.65 -3.87 -4.78
N ALA A 66 15.37 -3.17 -5.88
CA ALA A 66 16.36 -2.88 -6.90
C ALA A 66 17.51 -2.02 -6.34
N GLY A 67 17.19 -1.04 -5.48
CA GLY A 67 18.17 -0.22 -4.79
C GLY A 67 19.09 -1.05 -3.87
N LEU A 68 18.53 -2.00 -3.11
CA LEU A 68 19.31 -2.90 -2.26
C LEU A 68 20.31 -3.77 -3.06
N ARG A 69 19.99 -4.12 -4.30
CA ARG A 69 20.85 -4.94 -5.19
C ARG A 69 21.89 -4.11 -5.95
N GLY A 70 22.19 -2.90 -5.48
CA GLY A 70 23.20 -2.03 -6.10
C GLY A 70 22.67 -1.24 -7.29
N GLY A 71 21.39 -0.85 -7.25
CA GLY A 71 20.67 -0.14 -8.31
C GLY A 71 21.34 1.17 -8.75
N LYS A 72 22.33 1.05 -9.65
CA LYS A 72 22.72 2.12 -10.57
C LYS A 72 21.94 1.93 -11.88
N PRO A 73 21.17 2.93 -12.33
CA PRO A 73 20.79 3.00 -13.73
C PRO A 73 22.08 3.06 -14.59
N LYS A 74 22.07 2.39 -15.76
CA LYS A 74 22.95 2.75 -16.87
C LYS A 74 22.38 3.98 -17.57
#